data_AF-A0A1Y4G7C7-F1
#
_entry.id   AF-A0A1Y4G7C7-F1
#
_cell.length_a   1.000
_cell.length_b   1.000
_cell.length_c   1.000
_cell.angle_alpha   90.00
_cell.angle_beta   90.00
_cell.angle_gamma   90.00
#
_symmetry.space_group_name_H-M   'P 1'
#
loop_
_entity.id
_entity.type
_entity.pdbx_description
1 polymer ?
#
loop_
_entity_poly.entity_id
_entity_poly.type
_entity_poly.pdbx_seq_one_letter_code
_entity_poly.pdbx_strand_id
1 'polypeptide(L)'
;MFGIKKKGAEIKQPVYVVLVPEVAAYASAASFPVDSAGKLVFLNDTVEHEGSEYQVVAMSHRNKVVIRPKGQTYGGKWVKAGSVRVTRHVLGVR
;
A
#
# COMPACT_ATOMS: atom_id res chain seq x y z
N MET A 1 -49.67 -21.47 31.66
CA MET A 1 -49.17 -20.14 32.06
C MET A 1 -48.05 -19.77 31.09
N PHE A 2 -48.26 -18.72 30.28
CA PHE A 2 -47.40 -18.34 29.15
C PHE A 2 -46.02 -17.88 29.61
N GLY A 3 -44.98 -18.34 28.91
CA GLY A 3 -43.58 -18.05 29.19
C GLY A 3 -43.10 -16.69 28.68
N ILE A 4 -41.92 -16.29 29.15
CA ILE A 4 -41.13 -15.22 28.52
C ILE A 4 -39.66 -15.67 28.53
N LYS A 5 -39.19 -16.17 27.38
CA LYS A 5 -37.75 -16.29 27.08
C LYS A 5 -37.18 -14.87 27.03
N LYS A 6 -36.13 -14.59 27.81
CA LYS A 6 -35.31 -13.38 27.65
C LYS A 6 -34.76 -13.36 26.22
N LYS A 7 -35.30 -12.47 25.37
CA LYS A 7 -34.68 -12.11 24.09
C LYS A 7 -33.31 -11.52 24.39
N GLY A 8 -32.26 -12.13 23.86
CA GLY A 8 -30.93 -11.54 23.85
C GLY A 8 -31.00 -10.15 23.25
N ALA A 9 -30.42 -9.17 23.93
CA ALA A 9 -30.29 -7.83 23.40
C ALA A 9 -29.35 -7.91 22.18
N GLU A 10 -29.93 -7.72 20.98
CA GLU A 10 -29.15 -7.49 19.78
C GLU A 10 -28.45 -6.13 19.95
N ILE A 11 -27.16 -6.17 20.29
CA ILE A 11 -26.32 -4.98 20.30
C ILE A 11 -26.07 -4.61 18.83
N LYS A 12 -26.99 -3.83 18.25
CA LYS A 12 -26.77 -3.17 16.97
C LYS A 12 -25.76 -2.04 17.21
N GLN A 13 -24.47 -2.37 17.16
CA GLN A 13 -23.44 -1.36 17.17
C GLN A 13 -23.69 -0.41 15.98
N PRO A 14 -23.70 0.91 16.18
CA PRO A 14 -23.76 1.83 15.06
C PRO A 14 -22.49 1.66 14.22
N VAL A 15 -22.65 1.19 12.98
CA VAL A 15 -21.57 1.18 11.99
C VAL A 15 -21.43 2.60 11.48
N TYR A 16 -20.40 3.30 11.95
CA TYR A 16 -20.04 4.61 11.40
C TYR A 16 -19.32 4.39 10.07
N VAL A 17 -20.03 4.62 8.96
CA VAL A 17 -19.39 4.69 7.64
C VAL A 17 -18.74 6.07 7.52
N VAL A 18 -17.43 6.11 7.77
CA VAL A 18 -16.63 7.32 7.55
C VAL A 18 -16.31 7.40 6.06
N LEU A 19 -17.01 8.30 5.35
CA LEU A 19 -16.62 8.69 3.99
C LEU A 19 -15.38 9.58 4.09
N VAL A 20 -14.21 8.97 3.95
CA VAL A 20 -12.94 9.70 3.87
C VAL A 20 -12.89 10.35 2.48
N PRO A 21 -12.88 11.69 2.36
CA PRO A 21 -12.65 12.33 1.08
C PRO A 21 -11.29 11.84 0.55
N GLU A 22 -11.19 11.54 -0.74
CA GLU A 22 -10.00 10.96 -1.38
C GLU A 22 -8.71 11.69 -0.93
N VAL A 23 -8.78 13.02 -0.78
CA VAL A 23 -7.70 13.91 -0.30
C VAL A 23 -7.27 13.67 1.16
N ALA A 24 -8.17 13.23 2.05
CA ALA A 24 -7.82 12.88 3.42
C ALA A 24 -7.14 11.51 3.55
N ALA A 25 -7.36 10.59 2.59
CA ALA A 25 -6.48 9.42 2.43
C ALA A 25 -5.08 9.85 1.94
N TYR A 26 -5.00 10.93 1.14
CA TYR A 26 -3.72 11.52 0.75
C TYR A 26 -2.96 12.20 1.90
N ALA A 27 -3.64 12.63 2.96
CA ALA A 27 -2.96 13.16 4.15
C ALA A 27 -2.22 12.06 4.96
N SER A 28 -2.67 10.79 4.88
CA SER A 28 -1.84 9.65 5.32
C SER A 28 -0.86 9.17 4.23
N ALA A 29 -1.10 9.55 2.96
CA ALA A 29 -0.20 9.31 1.82
C ALA A 29 1.07 10.17 1.81
N ALA A 30 1.24 11.11 2.75
CA ALA A 30 2.53 11.77 2.98
C ALA A 30 3.67 10.79 3.34
N SER A 31 3.34 9.52 3.60
CA SER A 31 4.27 8.47 4.03
C SER A 31 4.57 7.40 2.97
N PHE A 32 3.84 7.36 1.86
CA PHE A 32 4.05 6.35 0.82
C PHE A 32 4.96 6.89 -0.30
N PRO A 33 5.93 6.09 -0.77
CA PRO A 33 6.78 6.53 -1.86
C PRO A 33 5.99 6.65 -3.17
N VAL A 34 6.28 7.69 -3.94
CA VAL A 34 5.64 7.98 -5.23
C VAL A 34 6.69 7.92 -6.34
N ASP A 35 6.34 7.28 -7.45
CA ASP A 35 7.21 7.10 -8.61
C ASP A 35 7.30 8.38 -9.48
N SER A 36 8.11 8.32 -10.54
CA SER A 36 8.29 9.43 -11.48
C SER A 36 7.01 9.84 -12.24
N ALA A 37 5.99 8.98 -12.28
CA ALA A 37 4.71 9.20 -12.94
C ALA A 37 3.58 9.58 -11.97
N GLY A 38 3.89 9.81 -10.70
CA GLY A 38 2.88 10.13 -9.68
C GLY A 38 2.13 8.92 -9.12
N LYS A 39 2.56 7.69 -9.42
CA LYS A 39 1.94 6.46 -8.90
C LYS A 39 2.53 6.07 -7.56
N LEU A 40 1.69 5.54 -6.67
CA LEU A 40 2.14 4.94 -5.42
C LEU A 40 3.03 3.73 -5.70
N VAL A 41 4.11 3.61 -4.95
CA VAL A 41 5.01 2.46 -4.99
C VAL A 41 4.71 1.56 -3.79
N PHE A 42 4.50 0.28 -4.04
CA PHE A 42 4.27 -0.73 -3.00
C PHE A 42 5.41 -1.74 -2.91
N LEU A 43 5.46 -2.47 -1.79
CA LEU A 43 6.34 -3.62 -1.66
C LEU A 43 6.02 -4.66 -2.73
N ASN A 44 7.08 -5.28 -3.26
CA ASN A 44 7.06 -6.26 -4.34
C ASN A 44 6.68 -5.73 -5.73
N ASP A 45 6.34 -4.44 -5.88
CA ASP A 45 6.11 -3.87 -7.20
C ASP A 45 7.32 -4.06 -8.10
N THR A 46 7.04 -4.26 -9.39
CA THR A 46 8.08 -4.21 -10.42
C THR A 46 8.21 -2.77 -10.89
N VAL A 47 9.44 -2.27 -10.86
CA VAL A 47 9.78 -0.90 -11.22
C VAL A 47 10.92 -0.89 -12.22
N GLU A 48 10.89 0.06 -13.15
CA GLU A 48 12.00 0.39 -14.02
C GLU A 48 12.88 1.45 -13.35
N HIS A 49 14.19 1.24 -13.38
CA HIS A 49 15.20 2.20 -12.95
C HIS A 49 16.40 2.11 -13.89
N GLU A 50 16.86 3.22 -14.45
CA GLU A 50 18.02 3.26 -15.35
C GLU A 50 17.91 2.26 -16.54
N GLY A 51 16.69 2.00 -17.02
CA GLY A 51 16.41 1.11 -18.15
C GLY A 51 16.40 -0.39 -17.83
N SER A 52 16.47 -0.77 -16.56
CA SER A 52 16.36 -2.17 -16.10
C SER A 52 15.19 -2.36 -15.13
N GLU A 53 14.63 -3.57 -15.10
CA GLU A 53 13.54 -3.93 -14.17
C GLU A 53 14.06 -4.45 -12.83
N TYR A 54 13.43 -3.98 -11.75
CA TYR A 54 13.74 -4.34 -10.38
C TYR A 54 12.46 -4.61 -9.60
N GLN A 55 12.60 -5.36 -8.52
CA GLN A 55 11.58 -5.55 -7.50
C GLN A 55 11.82 -4.57 -6.34
N VAL A 56 10.75 -3.94 -5.85
CA VAL A 56 10.79 -3.18 -4.60
C VAL A 56 10.77 -4.14 -3.42
N VAL A 57 11.77 -4.07 -2.54
CA VAL A 57 11.94 -5.03 -1.42
C VAL A 57 11.88 -4.37 -0.04
N ALA A 58 12.04 -3.06 0.03
CA ALA A 58 11.82 -2.27 1.25
C ALA A 58 11.43 -0.84 0.88
N MET A 59 10.77 -0.15 1.80
CA MET A 59 10.31 1.24 1.62
C MET A 59 10.60 2.05 2.87
N SER A 60 10.76 3.36 2.71
CA SER A 60 10.94 4.32 3.79
C SER A 60 9.92 5.45 3.66
N HIS A 61 9.49 5.99 4.81
CA HIS A 61 8.61 7.16 4.90
C HIS A 61 9.22 8.46 4.33
N ARG A 62 10.48 8.44 3.85
CA ARG A 62 11.16 9.58 3.22
C ARG A 62 11.17 9.51 1.69
N ASN A 63 10.14 8.96 1.08
CA ASN A 63 10.02 8.80 -0.38
C ASN A 63 11.21 8.05 -1.01
N LYS A 64 11.69 7.01 -0.32
CA LYS A 64 12.80 6.15 -0.77
C LYS A 64 12.37 4.69 -0.76
N VAL A 65 12.94 3.93 -1.69
CA VAL A 65 12.70 2.49 -1.82
C VAL A 65 14.02 1.75 -2.00
N VAL A 66 14.05 0.49 -1.59
CA VAL A 66 15.12 -0.45 -1.95
C VAL A 66 14.64 -1.24 -3.15
N ILE A 67 15.41 -1.17 -4.24
CA ILE A 67 15.19 -1.97 -5.45
C ILE A 67 16.23 -3.08 -5.55
N ARG A 68 15.82 -4.23 -6.08
CA ARG A 68 16.67 -5.40 -6.25
C ARG A 68 16.36 -6.10 -7.58
N PRO A 69 17.38 -6.56 -8.33
CA PRO A 69 17.16 -7.37 -9.52
C PRO A 69 16.25 -8.58 -9.23
N LYS A 70 15.38 -8.90 -10.19
CA LYS A 70 14.49 -10.05 -10.08
C LYS A 70 15.31 -11.35 -10.03
N GLY A 71 15.03 -12.22 -9.05
CA GLY A 71 15.74 -13.49 -8.86
C GLY A 71 16.94 -13.43 -7.92
N GLN A 72 17.35 -12.24 -7.46
CA GLN A 72 18.36 -12.13 -6.41
C GLN A 72 17.72 -12.26 -5.03
N THR A 73 18.29 -13.06 -4.13
CA THR A 73 17.72 -13.32 -2.79
C THR A 73 18.10 -12.26 -1.76
N TYR A 74 19.29 -11.69 -1.86
CA TYR A 74 19.85 -10.76 -0.88
C TYR A 74 20.30 -9.44 -1.52
N GLY A 75 20.42 -8.40 -0.71
CA GLY A 75 20.88 -7.08 -1.13
C GLY A 75 19.79 -6.20 -1.74
N GLY A 76 20.24 -5.10 -2.35
CA GLY A 76 19.39 -4.08 -2.96
C GLY A 76 20.02 -2.69 -2.85
N LYS A 77 19.58 -1.76 -3.70
CA LYS A 77 20.05 -0.38 -3.74
C LYS A 77 18.96 0.55 -3.25
N TRP A 78 19.29 1.44 -2.31
CA TRP A 78 18.39 2.53 -1.92
C TRP A 78 18.35 3.59 -3.02
N VAL A 79 17.15 3.93 -3.46
CA VAL A 79 16.90 4.95 -4.48
C VAL A 79 15.75 5.87 -4.06
N LYS A 80 15.67 7.06 -4.65
CA LYS A 80 14.49 7.94 -4.49
C LYS A 80 13.34 7.32 -5.27
N ALA A 81 12.13 7.28 -4.71
CA ALA A 81 11.00 6.69 -5.43
C ALA A 81 10.68 7.47 -6.73
N GLY A 82 10.83 8.80 -6.72
CA GLY A 82 10.69 9.61 -7.93
C GLY A 82 11.74 9.34 -9.04
N SER A 83 12.72 8.46 -8.80
CA SER A 83 13.69 8.00 -9.81
C SER A 83 13.38 6.61 -10.38
N VAL A 84 12.28 6.00 -9.95
CA VAL A 84 11.79 4.74 -10.51
C VAL A 84 10.46 4.98 -11.21
N ARG A 85 10.04 4.01 -12.03
CA ARG A 85 8.72 3.99 -12.67
C ARG A 85 8.06 2.65 -12.43
N VAL A 86 6.87 2.63 -11.83
CA VAL A 86 6.15 1.37 -11.62
C VAL A 86 5.67 0.82 -12.96
N THR A 87 6.14 -0.38 -13.29
CA THR A 87 5.72 -1.13 -14.50
C THR A 87 4.63 -2.14 -14.18
N ARG A 88 4.61 -2.68 -12.95
CA ARG A 88 3.59 -3.62 -12.49
C ARG A 88 3.39 -3.56 -10.99
N HIS A 89 2.14 -3.41 -10.55
CA HIS A 89 1.77 -3.59 -9.15
C HIS A 89 1.66 -5.07 -8.78
N VAL A 90 2.13 -5.43 -7.59
CA VAL A 90 1.95 -6.78 -7.02
C VAL A 90 0.80 -6.85 -6.02
N LEU A 91 0.04 -5.76 -5.83
CA LEU A 91 -1.21 -5.78 -5.10
C LEU A 91 -2.18 -6.79 -5.73
N GLY A 92 -2.20 -8.00 -5.16
CA GLY A 92 -3.15 -9.04 -5.48
C GLY A 92 -4.51 -8.66 -4.90
N VAL A 93 -5.25 -7.83 -5.62
CA VAL A 93 -6.68 -7.64 -5.36
C VAL A 93 -7.38 -7.50 -6.71
N ARG A 94 -8.19 -8.52 -7.04
CA ARG A 94 -9.23 -8.49 -8.06
C ARG A 94 -10.43 -7.71 -7.55
#